data_AF-A0A6H2NGG4-F1
#
_entry.id   AF-A0A6H2NGG4-F1
#
_cell.length_a   1.000
_cell.length_b   1.000
_cell.length_c   1.000
_cell.angle_alpha   90.00
_cell.angle_beta   90.00
_cell.angle_gamma   90.00
#
_symmetry.space_group_name_H-M   'P 1'
#
loop_
_entity.id
_entity.type
_entity.pdbx_description
1 polymer ?
#
loop_
_entity_poly.entity_id
_entity_poly.type
_entity_poly.pdbx_seq_one_letter_code
_entity_poly.pdbx_strand_id
1 'polypeptide(L)'
;MYQCPKEGNVDLQDSQLAVGLATKACPSCGGNWIPPEAYVTWQQPQIDPDQPIQVSMLPLSLQTPFQPAPLDNRAALCPDCRSYLVRGRITIQQGAFYVERCPNCKGIWCDAGEWEILQQLGIDTHIDYIFSADWQAQVRELEHREREKQATLDKLGPEIAHRIFELADLLEQHPKGDFGVAYLMRRFEQ
;
A
#
# COMPACT_ATOMS: atom_id res chain seq x y z
N MET A 1 -14.74 10.81 -23.93
CA MET A 1 -15.52 9.79 -23.19
C MET A 1 -14.49 8.86 -22.57
N TYR A 2 -14.44 8.78 -21.25
CA TYR A 2 -13.43 8.00 -20.55
C TYR A 2 -13.97 6.60 -20.33
N GLN A 3 -13.22 5.58 -20.73
CA GLN A 3 -13.62 4.18 -20.55
C GLN A 3 -12.94 3.59 -19.32
N CYS A 4 -13.65 2.68 -18.64
CA CYS A 4 -13.12 1.92 -17.52
C CYS A 4 -11.89 1.12 -17.95
N PRO A 5 -10.72 1.31 -17.31
CA PRO A 5 -9.48 0.68 -17.74
C PRO A 5 -9.41 -0.80 -17.36
N LYS A 6 -10.24 -1.26 -16.41
CA LYS A 6 -10.32 -2.67 -15.96
C LYS A 6 -11.31 -3.50 -16.77
N GLU A 7 -12.51 -2.97 -17.02
CA GLU A 7 -13.59 -3.66 -17.73
C GLU A 7 -13.64 -3.33 -19.23
N GLY A 8 -13.08 -2.19 -19.66
CA GLY A 8 -12.93 -1.78 -21.06
C GLY A 8 -14.21 -1.32 -21.77
N ASN A 9 -15.37 -1.86 -21.39
CA ASN A 9 -16.65 -1.68 -22.10
C ASN A 9 -17.66 -0.79 -21.34
N VAL A 10 -17.22 -0.12 -20.27
CA VAL A 10 -18.09 0.72 -19.44
C VAL A 10 -17.55 2.14 -19.45
N ASP A 11 -18.41 3.11 -19.77
CA ASP A 11 -18.06 4.52 -19.70
C ASP A 11 -18.08 5.01 -18.25
N LEU A 12 -17.04 5.78 -17.89
CA LEU A 12 -16.94 6.39 -16.58
C LEU A 12 -17.91 7.56 -16.47
N GLN A 13 -18.57 7.67 -15.32
CA GLN A 13 -19.52 8.72 -14.98
C GLN A 13 -18.90 9.71 -14.02
N ASP A 14 -19.32 10.97 -14.08
CA ASP A 14 -18.82 11.99 -13.14
C ASP A 14 -19.21 11.63 -11.71
N SER A 15 -18.22 11.69 -10.82
CA SER A 15 -18.33 11.33 -9.41
C SER A 15 -17.39 12.20 -8.58
N GLN A 16 -17.42 12.03 -7.27
CA GLN A 16 -16.59 12.75 -6.34
C GLN A 16 -16.12 11.81 -5.23
N LEU A 17 -14.80 11.64 -5.09
CA LEU A 17 -14.20 10.76 -4.08
C LEU A 17 -14.08 11.44 -2.71
N ALA A 18 -13.77 12.74 -2.71
CA ALA A 18 -13.60 13.55 -1.51
C ALA A 18 -14.14 14.97 -1.75
N VAL A 19 -14.37 15.73 -0.68
CA VAL A 19 -14.78 17.13 -0.80
C VAL A 19 -13.74 17.90 -1.62
N GLY A 20 -14.13 18.43 -2.78
CA GLY A 20 -13.24 19.11 -3.72
C GLY A 20 -12.48 18.22 -4.73
N LEU A 21 -12.61 16.89 -4.67
CA LEU A 21 -11.94 15.96 -5.59
C LEU A 21 -12.91 15.35 -6.62
N ALA A 22 -13.02 16.01 -7.77
CA ALA A 22 -13.81 15.51 -8.89
C ALA A 22 -13.13 14.31 -9.56
N THR A 23 -13.90 13.26 -9.83
CA THR A 23 -13.42 11.99 -10.38
C THR A 23 -14.40 11.43 -11.40
N LYS A 24 -14.01 10.35 -12.06
CA LYS A 24 -14.88 9.60 -12.96
C LYS A 24 -14.97 8.15 -12.49
N ALA A 25 -16.11 7.77 -11.95
CA ALA A 25 -16.36 6.46 -11.38
C ALA A 25 -16.90 5.48 -12.42
N CYS A 26 -16.50 4.22 -12.32
CA CYS A 26 -17.14 3.13 -13.04
C CYS A 26 -18.37 2.64 -12.26
N PRO A 27 -19.58 2.62 -12.84
CA PRO A 27 -20.77 2.12 -12.15
C PRO A 27 -20.78 0.60 -11.91
N SER A 28 -19.93 -0.16 -12.58
CA SER A 28 -19.86 -1.64 -12.46
C SER A 28 -18.80 -2.08 -11.46
N CYS A 29 -17.52 -1.68 -11.66
CA CYS A 29 -16.44 -2.06 -10.75
C CYS A 29 -16.26 -1.13 -9.55
N GLY A 30 -16.86 0.07 -9.55
CA GLY A 30 -16.71 1.07 -8.49
C GLY A 30 -15.34 1.78 -8.45
N GLY A 31 -14.45 1.48 -9.40
CA GLY A 31 -13.16 2.16 -9.52
C GLY A 31 -13.30 3.59 -10.01
N ASN A 32 -12.33 4.43 -9.67
CA ASN A 32 -12.34 5.87 -9.89
C ASN A 32 -11.10 6.30 -10.66
N TRP A 33 -11.33 7.00 -11.76
CA TRP A 33 -10.31 7.78 -12.44
C TRP A 33 -10.25 9.18 -11.85
N ILE A 34 -9.07 9.56 -11.38
CA ILE A 34 -8.78 10.87 -10.83
C ILE A 34 -7.96 11.63 -11.89
N PRO A 35 -8.56 12.65 -12.53
CA PRO A 35 -7.83 13.50 -13.46
C PRO A 35 -6.65 14.20 -12.78
N PRO A 36 -5.51 14.38 -13.46
CA PRO A 36 -4.32 14.98 -12.87
C PRO A 36 -4.57 16.41 -12.37
N GLU A 37 -5.33 17.21 -13.11
CA GLU A 37 -5.67 18.58 -12.72
C GLU A 37 -6.54 18.64 -11.46
N ALA A 38 -7.48 17.71 -11.32
CA ALA A 38 -8.36 17.60 -10.16
C ALA A 38 -7.56 17.18 -8.92
N TYR A 39 -6.67 16.19 -9.07
CA TYR A 39 -5.79 15.75 -7.99
C TYR A 39 -4.89 16.88 -7.49
N VAL A 40 -4.18 17.56 -8.38
CA VAL A 40 -3.26 18.65 -7.99
C VAL A 40 -4.00 19.79 -7.30
N THR A 41 -5.17 20.18 -7.80
CA THR A 41 -5.97 21.26 -7.22
C THR A 41 -6.48 20.89 -5.82
N TRP A 42 -6.91 19.65 -5.64
CA TRP A 42 -7.35 19.13 -4.33
C TRP A 42 -6.18 18.95 -3.35
N GLN A 43 -5.01 18.54 -3.85
CA GLN A 43 -3.80 18.27 -3.08
C GLN A 43 -3.14 19.55 -2.58
N GLN A 44 -3.10 20.61 -3.39
CA GLN A 44 -2.40 21.87 -3.11
C GLN A 44 -2.68 22.50 -1.73
N PRO A 45 -3.94 22.61 -1.26
CA PRO A 45 -4.22 23.19 0.07
C PRO A 45 -3.84 22.28 1.24
N GLN A 46 -3.52 21.00 1.00
CA GLN A 46 -3.27 20.00 2.03
C GLN A 46 -1.80 19.67 2.23
N ILE A 47 -0.96 19.95 1.22
CA ILE A 47 0.48 19.71 1.32
C ILE A 47 1.17 20.95 1.88
N ASP A 48 1.92 20.74 2.95
CA ASP A 48 2.98 21.65 3.37
C ASP A 48 4.31 21.17 2.75
N PRO A 49 4.91 21.92 1.81
CA PRO A 49 6.14 21.50 1.14
C PRO A 49 7.34 21.38 2.08
N ASP A 50 7.30 22.02 3.24
CA ASP A 50 8.39 22.00 4.23
C ASP A 50 8.23 20.86 5.26
N GLN A 51 7.11 20.13 5.25
CA GLN A 51 6.91 18.99 6.14
C GLN A 51 7.33 17.66 5.50
N PRO A 52 8.05 16.80 6.26
CA PRO A 52 8.34 15.46 5.80
C PRO A 52 7.04 14.67 5.65
N ILE A 53 6.99 13.78 4.65
CA ILE A 53 5.86 12.85 4.45
C ILE A 53 5.78 11.94 5.68
N GLN A 54 4.77 12.17 6.52
CA GLN A 54 4.51 11.33 7.69
C GLN A 54 3.40 10.34 7.36
N VAL A 55 3.78 9.10 7.07
CA VAL A 55 2.83 7.99 7.01
C VAL A 55 2.30 7.79 8.44
N SER A 56 1.02 8.08 8.66
CA SER A 56 0.39 8.10 10.00
C SER A 56 0.29 6.71 10.62
N MET A 57 0.18 5.67 9.78
CA MET A 57 0.10 4.27 10.17
C MET A 57 0.91 3.37 9.25
N LEU A 58 1.67 2.42 9.83
CA LEU A 58 2.37 1.43 9.02
C LEU A 58 1.34 0.59 8.22
N PRO A 59 1.51 0.41 6.90
CA PRO A 59 0.55 -0.32 6.07
C PRO A 59 0.18 -1.71 6.62
N LEU A 60 1.16 -2.47 7.12
CA LEU A 60 0.95 -3.80 7.71
C LEU A 60 0.17 -3.80 9.04
N SER A 61 0.05 -2.66 9.72
CA SER A 61 -0.70 -2.54 10.98
C SER A 61 -2.16 -2.18 10.78
N LEU A 62 -2.57 -1.85 9.55
CA LEU A 62 -3.92 -1.41 9.25
C LEU A 62 -4.90 -2.59 9.27
N GLN A 63 -5.85 -2.55 10.20
CA GLN A 63 -6.97 -3.48 10.27
C GLN A 63 -8.17 -2.89 9.53
N THR A 64 -8.53 -3.47 8.39
CA THR A 64 -9.65 -3.00 7.57
C THR A 64 -10.42 -4.19 6.99
N PRO A 65 -11.77 -4.10 6.87
CA PRO A 65 -12.55 -5.09 6.13
C PRO A 65 -12.37 -4.98 4.61
N PHE A 66 -11.55 -4.04 4.12
CA PHE A 66 -11.25 -3.85 2.72
C PHE A 66 -10.72 -5.14 2.08
N GLN A 67 -11.20 -5.39 0.85
CA GLN A 67 -10.75 -6.47 -0.01
C GLN A 67 -10.40 -5.88 -1.37
N PRO A 68 -9.21 -6.17 -1.93
CA PRO A 68 -8.83 -5.70 -3.26
C PRO A 68 -9.85 -6.11 -4.31
N ALA A 69 -10.05 -5.26 -5.32
CA ALA A 69 -10.98 -5.56 -6.41
C ALA A 69 -10.54 -6.81 -7.20
N PRO A 70 -11.47 -7.60 -7.78
CA PRO A 70 -11.13 -8.84 -8.48
C PRO A 70 -10.16 -8.68 -9.66
N LEU A 71 -10.19 -7.50 -10.29
CA LEU A 71 -9.34 -7.16 -11.44
C LEU A 71 -8.15 -6.26 -11.06
N ASP A 72 -7.89 -6.07 -9.77
CA ASP A 72 -6.79 -5.23 -9.29
C ASP A 72 -5.46 -5.73 -9.89
N ASN A 73 -5.20 -7.04 -9.91
CA ASN A 73 -4.00 -7.66 -10.49
C ASN A 73 -3.82 -7.47 -12.02
N ARG A 74 -4.83 -6.95 -12.72
CA ARG A 74 -4.81 -6.78 -14.18
C ARG A 74 -4.22 -5.42 -14.55
N ALA A 75 -3.24 -5.43 -15.46
CA ALA A 75 -2.69 -4.22 -16.06
C ALA A 75 -3.77 -3.45 -16.82
N ALA A 76 -3.75 -2.13 -16.70
CA ALA A 76 -4.78 -1.25 -17.23
C ALA A 76 -4.18 -0.14 -18.10
N LEU A 77 -4.96 0.37 -19.05
CA LEU A 77 -4.57 1.49 -19.91
C LEU A 77 -5.18 2.79 -19.36
N CYS A 78 -4.42 3.88 -19.41
CA CYS A 78 -4.91 5.19 -19.01
C CYS A 78 -6.16 5.59 -19.84
N PRO A 79 -7.28 5.93 -19.19
CA PRO A 79 -8.49 6.38 -19.88
C PRO A 79 -8.31 7.65 -20.73
N ASP A 80 -7.30 8.45 -20.43
CA ASP A 80 -7.00 9.72 -21.10
C ASP A 80 -6.04 9.54 -22.28
N CYS A 81 -4.80 9.11 -22.00
CA CYS A 81 -3.74 9.04 -23.02
C CYS A 81 -3.44 7.62 -23.54
N ARG A 82 -4.17 6.59 -23.06
CA ARG A 82 -4.00 5.17 -23.44
C ARG A 82 -2.61 4.57 -23.21
N SER A 83 -1.75 5.23 -22.42
CA SER A 83 -0.49 4.66 -21.94
C SER A 83 -0.73 3.63 -20.85
N TYR A 84 0.13 2.62 -20.72
CA TYR A 84 0.06 1.68 -19.59
C TYR A 84 0.20 2.40 -18.26
N LEU A 85 -0.67 2.07 -17.31
CA LEU A 85 -0.56 2.55 -15.95
C LEU A 85 0.56 1.82 -15.21
N VAL A 86 1.40 2.57 -14.51
CA VAL A 86 2.38 2.02 -13.58
C VAL A 86 1.70 1.71 -12.25
N ARG A 87 2.16 0.67 -11.56
CA ARG A 87 1.51 0.13 -10.36
C ARG A 87 2.36 0.37 -9.12
N GLY A 88 1.77 1.04 -8.13
CA GLY A 88 2.32 1.23 -6.80
C GLY A 88 1.69 0.21 -5.86
N ARG A 89 2.49 -0.78 -5.43
CA ARG A 89 2.01 -1.82 -4.52
C ARG A 89 1.90 -1.27 -3.10
N ILE A 90 0.78 -1.57 -2.45
CA ILE A 90 0.54 -1.28 -1.04
C ILE A 90 0.17 -2.59 -0.35
N THR A 91 0.91 -2.92 0.70
CA THR A 91 0.72 -4.16 1.47
C THR A 91 0.08 -3.80 2.81
N ILE A 92 -1.12 -4.33 3.05
CA ILE A 92 -1.87 -4.20 4.30
C ILE A 92 -1.95 -5.56 5.00
N GLN A 93 -2.47 -5.60 6.23
CA GLN A 93 -2.54 -6.85 6.99
C GLN A 93 -3.36 -7.94 6.28
N GLN A 94 -4.43 -7.56 5.57
CA GLN A 94 -5.35 -8.50 4.91
C GLN A 94 -4.90 -8.92 3.50
N GLY A 95 -3.84 -8.31 2.95
CA GLY A 95 -3.42 -8.57 1.57
C GLY A 95 -2.64 -7.41 0.97
N ALA A 96 -2.59 -7.34 -0.36
CA ALA A 96 -1.97 -6.23 -1.07
C ALA A 96 -2.87 -5.77 -2.21
N PHE A 97 -2.83 -4.48 -2.51
CA PHE A 97 -3.52 -3.87 -3.65
C PHE A 97 -2.59 -2.92 -4.40
N TYR A 98 -3.03 -2.39 -5.54
CA TYR A 98 -2.19 -1.56 -6.40
C TYR A 98 -2.87 -0.27 -6.83
N VAL A 99 -2.32 0.85 -6.35
CA VAL A 99 -2.66 2.16 -6.89
C VAL A 99 -2.00 2.31 -8.25
N GLU A 100 -2.77 2.74 -9.24
CA GLU A 100 -2.31 2.87 -10.62
C GLU A 100 -2.14 4.33 -11.01
N ARG A 101 -1.02 4.66 -11.65
CA ARG A 101 -0.73 6.03 -12.11
C ARG A 101 -0.27 6.04 -13.55
N CYS A 102 -0.73 7.03 -14.32
CA CYS A 102 -0.23 7.21 -15.66
C CYS A 102 1.14 7.90 -15.64
N PRO A 103 2.19 7.32 -16.24
CA PRO A 103 3.50 7.98 -16.30
C PRO A 103 3.50 9.25 -17.17
N ASN A 104 2.56 9.35 -18.12
CA ASN A 104 2.47 10.45 -19.08
C ASN A 104 1.58 11.60 -18.58
N CYS A 105 0.27 11.37 -18.42
CA CYS A 105 -0.65 12.43 -17.98
C CYS A 105 -0.69 12.62 -16.46
N LYS A 106 -0.08 11.73 -15.67
CA LYS A 106 -0.10 11.74 -14.19
C LYS A 106 -1.45 11.49 -13.54
N GLY A 107 -2.51 11.21 -14.30
CA GLY A 107 -3.79 10.79 -13.75
C GLY A 107 -3.68 9.46 -12.99
N ILE A 108 -4.59 9.26 -12.05
CA ILE A 108 -4.53 8.18 -11.07
C ILE A 108 -5.79 7.33 -11.22
N TRP A 109 -5.63 6.01 -11.15
CA TRP A 109 -6.72 5.06 -11.06
C TRP A 109 -6.67 4.38 -9.69
N CYS A 110 -7.80 4.42 -8.98
CA CYS A 110 -8.01 3.71 -7.74
C CYS A 110 -9.20 2.77 -7.93
N ASP A 111 -9.03 1.48 -7.69
CA ASP A 111 -10.15 0.56 -7.62
C ASP A 111 -11.05 0.86 -6.41
N ALA A 112 -12.24 0.27 -6.38
CA ALA A 112 -13.24 0.54 -5.35
C ALA A 112 -12.68 0.30 -3.93
N GLY A 113 -12.77 1.29 -3.05
CA GLY A 113 -12.33 1.21 -1.66
C GLY A 113 -10.83 1.50 -1.44
N GLU A 114 -10.02 1.61 -2.50
CA GLU A 114 -8.57 1.83 -2.35
C GLU A 114 -8.28 3.24 -1.84
N TRP A 115 -9.02 4.24 -2.30
CA TRP A 115 -8.83 5.63 -1.90
C TRP A 115 -8.96 5.80 -0.39
N GLU A 116 -9.99 5.20 0.21
CA GLU A 116 -10.24 5.22 1.64
C GLU A 116 -9.08 4.63 2.45
N ILE A 117 -8.40 3.61 1.91
CA ILE A 117 -7.18 3.06 2.52
C ILE A 117 -6.03 4.05 2.44
N LEU A 118 -5.86 4.75 1.31
CA LEU A 118 -4.84 5.80 1.20
C LEU A 118 -5.06 6.92 2.21
N GLN A 119 -6.32 7.30 2.46
CA GLN A 119 -6.67 8.29 3.47
C GLN A 119 -6.35 7.81 4.88
N GLN A 120 -6.65 6.55 5.20
CA GLN A 120 -6.30 5.97 6.51
C GLN A 120 -4.79 5.94 6.73
N LEU A 121 -4.01 5.67 5.69
CA LEU A 121 -2.54 5.67 5.74
C LEU A 121 -1.93 7.09 5.72
N GLY A 122 -2.72 8.12 5.44
CA GLY A 122 -2.25 9.51 5.30
C GLY A 122 -1.36 9.74 4.07
N ILE A 123 -1.54 8.94 3.01
CA ILE A 123 -0.73 9.01 1.78
C ILE A 123 -1.55 9.41 0.55
N ASP A 124 -2.86 9.64 0.69
CA ASP A 124 -3.77 10.13 -0.35
C ASP A 124 -3.30 11.46 -0.95
N THR A 125 -2.70 12.33 -0.15
CA THR A 125 -2.07 13.57 -0.61
C THR A 125 -0.66 13.37 -1.15
N HIS A 126 -0.03 12.21 -0.99
CA HIS A 126 1.36 11.96 -1.41
C HIS A 126 1.47 10.71 -2.29
N ILE A 127 0.54 10.53 -3.24
CA ILE A 127 0.52 9.33 -4.10
C ILE A 127 1.83 9.13 -4.87
N ASP A 128 2.50 10.21 -5.25
CA ASP A 128 3.80 10.18 -5.91
C ASP A 128 4.88 9.46 -5.09
N TYR A 129 4.78 9.52 -3.76
CA TYR A 129 5.69 8.84 -2.85
C TYR A 129 5.59 7.31 -2.96
N ILE A 130 4.41 6.76 -3.26
CA ILE A 130 4.19 5.31 -3.46
C ILE A 130 5.06 4.77 -4.62
N PHE A 131 5.39 5.63 -5.58
CA PHE A 131 6.20 5.28 -6.75
C PHE A 131 7.69 5.59 -6.55
N SER A 132 8.08 6.13 -5.39
CA SER A 132 9.48 6.43 -5.06
C SER A 132 10.27 5.17 -4.71
N ALA A 133 11.60 5.25 -4.82
CA ALA A 133 12.49 4.17 -4.41
C ALA A 133 12.43 3.91 -2.89
N ASP A 134 12.25 4.95 -2.09
CA ASP A 134 12.20 4.88 -0.63
C ASP A 134 10.99 4.09 -0.16
N TRP A 135 9.80 4.36 -0.72
CA TRP A 135 8.61 3.58 -0.44
C TRP A 135 8.79 2.11 -0.83
N GLN A 136 9.32 1.84 -2.03
CA GLN A 136 9.54 0.47 -2.48
C GLN A 136 10.52 -0.29 -1.58
N ALA A 137 11.56 0.38 -1.07
CA ALA A 137 12.49 -0.20 -0.12
C ALA A 137 11.81 -0.51 1.23
N GLN A 138 11.03 0.44 1.76
CA GLN A 138 10.27 0.26 3.01
C GLN A 138 9.27 -0.90 2.90
N VAL A 139 8.50 -0.98 1.81
CA VAL A 139 7.55 -2.08 1.58
C VAL A 139 8.28 -3.43 1.50
N ARG A 140 9.41 -3.51 0.80
CA ARG A 140 10.19 -4.76 0.70
C ARG A 140 10.71 -5.24 2.05
N GLU A 141 11.19 -4.33 2.88
CA GLU A 141 11.68 -4.65 4.23
C GLU A 141 10.55 -5.17 5.12
N LEU A 142 9.41 -4.48 5.11
CA LEU A 142 8.21 -4.90 5.83
C LEU A 142 7.72 -6.28 5.38
N GLU A 143 7.64 -6.51 4.06
CA GLU A 143 7.27 -7.82 3.51
C GLU A 143 8.30 -8.91 3.81
N HIS A 144 9.59 -8.57 3.91
CA HIS A 144 10.63 -9.52 4.31
C HIS A 144 10.43 -9.96 5.76
N ARG A 145 10.26 -9.00 6.67
CA ARG A 145 10.01 -9.27 8.10
C ARG A 145 8.76 -10.12 8.31
N GLU A 146 7.68 -9.84 7.59
CA GLU A 146 6.45 -10.61 7.71
C GLU A 146 6.60 -12.04 7.17
N ARG A 147 7.28 -12.21 6.03
CA ARG A 147 7.58 -13.55 5.49
C ARG A 147 8.46 -14.36 6.43
N GLU A 148 9.42 -13.72 7.10
CA GLU A 148 10.26 -14.39 8.10
C GLU A 148 9.45 -14.85 9.31
N LYS A 149 8.56 -13.99 9.84
CA LYS A 149 7.64 -14.36 10.91
C LYS A 149 6.74 -15.52 10.51
N GLN A 150 6.12 -15.45 9.34
CA GLN A 150 5.26 -16.53 8.84
C GLN A 150 6.05 -17.83 8.65
N ALA A 151 7.23 -17.78 8.06
CA ALA A 151 8.08 -18.96 7.90
C ALA A 151 8.50 -19.56 9.25
N THR A 152 8.69 -18.73 10.28
CA THR A 152 9.00 -19.18 11.64
C THR A 152 7.79 -19.89 12.26
N LEU A 153 6.59 -19.34 12.10
CA LEU A 153 5.33 -19.97 12.51
C LEU A 153 5.11 -21.32 11.81
N ASP A 154 5.31 -21.37 10.49
CA ASP A 154 5.10 -22.58 9.69
C ASP A 154 6.10 -23.69 10.04
N LYS A 155 7.36 -23.34 10.31
CA LYS A 155 8.43 -24.32 10.59
C LYS A 155 8.47 -24.81 12.04
N LEU A 156 8.21 -23.93 13.01
CA LEU A 156 8.37 -24.24 14.43
C LEU A 156 7.02 -24.47 15.13
N GLY A 157 5.92 -24.18 14.46
CA GLY A 157 4.58 -24.17 15.04
C GLY A 157 4.32 -22.91 15.88
N PRO A 158 3.04 -22.60 16.13
CA PRO A 158 2.65 -21.35 16.77
C PRO A 158 3.23 -21.20 18.17
N GLU A 159 3.22 -22.23 19.01
CA GLU A 159 3.67 -22.12 20.41
C GLU A 159 5.14 -21.72 20.54
N ILE A 160 6.02 -22.35 19.75
CA ILE A 160 7.46 -22.10 19.79
C ILE A 160 7.78 -20.76 19.13
N ALA A 161 7.16 -20.46 17.99
CA ALA A 161 7.37 -19.21 17.27
C ALA A 161 7.01 -17.97 18.12
N HIS A 162 5.86 -17.99 18.81
CA HIS A 162 5.48 -16.87 19.69
C HIS A 162 6.50 -16.65 20.82
N ARG A 163 6.99 -17.73 21.44
CA ARG A 163 8.04 -17.62 22.47
C ARG A 163 9.35 -17.06 21.91
N ILE A 164 9.69 -17.40 20.67
CA ILE A 164 10.88 -16.86 20.00
C ILE A 164 10.68 -15.37 19.72
N PHE A 165 9.51 -14.93 19.27
CA PHE A 165 9.22 -13.51 19.04
C PHE A 165 9.29 -12.71 20.34
N GLU A 166 8.68 -13.19 21.41
CA GLU A 166 8.77 -12.55 22.74
C GLU A 166 10.22 -12.47 23.24
N LEU A 167 10.99 -13.55 23.09
CA LEU A 167 12.38 -13.57 23.50
C LEU A 167 13.24 -12.63 22.65
N ALA A 168 12.98 -12.54 21.35
CA ALA A 168 13.66 -11.62 20.44
C ALA A 168 13.41 -10.16 20.87
N ASP A 169 12.14 -9.79 21.14
CA ASP A 169 11.78 -8.44 21.60
C ASP A 169 12.48 -8.09 22.94
N LEU A 170 12.56 -9.06 23.87
CA LEU A 170 13.26 -8.87 25.15
C LEU A 170 14.78 -8.71 24.97
N LEU A 171 15.39 -9.46 24.07
CA LEU A 171 16.82 -9.38 23.80
C LEU A 171 17.19 -8.09 23.07
N GLU A 172 16.36 -7.63 22.13
CA GLU A 172 16.58 -6.38 21.40
C GLU A 172 16.58 -5.15 22.33
N GLN A 173 15.72 -5.15 23.35
CA GLN A 173 15.66 -4.07 24.35
C GLN A 173 16.78 -4.15 25.41
N HIS A 174 17.49 -5.28 25.51
CA HIS A 174 18.49 -5.49 26.54
C HIS A 174 19.91 -5.09 26.05
N PRO A 175 20.69 -4.31 26.82
CA PRO A 175 22.01 -3.84 26.40
C PRO A 175 23.07 -4.94 26.18
N LYS A 176 22.76 -6.19 26.57
CA LYS A 176 23.58 -7.39 26.32
C LYS A 176 22.77 -8.51 25.63
N GLY A 177 21.83 -8.14 24.78
CA GLY A 177 20.98 -9.10 24.05
C GLY A 177 21.77 -10.07 23.18
N ASP A 178 22.86 -9.58 22.59
CA ASP A 178 23.85 -10.34 21.81
C ASP A 178 24.39 -11.56 22.57
N PHE A 179 24.67 -11.42 23.86
CA PHE A 179 25.11 -12.53 24.71
C PHE A 179 24.03 -13.61 24.86
N GLY A 180 22.76 -13.22 24.93
CA GLY A 180 21.62 -14.13 24.99
C GLY A 180 21.47 -14.93 23.70
N VAL A 181 21.56 -14.27 22.55
CA VAL A 181 21.54 -14.93 21.23
C VAL A 181 22.70 -15.93 21.11
N ALA A 182 23.92 -15.54 21.51
CA ALA A 182 25.09 -16.41 21.48
C ALA A 182 24.98 -17.62 22.42
N TYR A 183 24.31 -17.49 23.57
CA TYR A 183 24.01 -18.65 24.43
C TYR A 183 23.07 -19.65 23.76
N LEU A 184 22.01 -19.17 23.10
CA LEU A 184 21.08 -20.03 22.37
C LEU A 184 21.78 -20.77 21.23
N MET A 185 22.56 -20.08 20.40
CA MET A 185 23.30 -20.69 19.28
C MET A 185 24.21 -21.83 19.76
N ARG A 186 25.02 -21.60 20.80
CA ARG A 186 25.92 -22.62 21.37
C ARG A 186 25.19 -23.86 21.89
N ARG A 187 23.95 -23.71 22.34
CA ARG A 187 23.13 -24.83 22.84
C ARG A 187 22.62 -25.74 21.72
N PHE A 188 22.52 -25.24 20.48
CA PHE A 188 22.14 -26.04 19.31
C PHE A 188 23.34 -26.67 18.58
N GLU A 189 24.57 -26.22 18.89
CA GLU A 189 25.82 -26.78 18.35
C GLU A 189 26.40 -27.93 19.19
N GLN A 190 25.79 -28.25 20.34
CA GLN A 190 26.13 -29.38 21.23
C GLN A 190 25.23 -30.58 20.97
#